data_AF-A0A5J5FCZ5-F1
#
_entry.id   AF-A0A5J5FCZ5-F1
#
_cell.length_a   1.000
_cell.length_b   1.000
_cell.length_c   1.000
_cell.angle_alpha   90.00
_cell.angle_beta   90.00
_cell.angle_gamma   90.00
#
_symmetry.space_group_name_H-M   'P 1'
#
loop_
_entity.id
_entity.type
_entity.pdbx_description
1 polymer ?
#
loop_
_entity_poly.entity_id
_entity_poly.type
_entity_poly.pdbx_seq_one_letter_code
_entity_poly.pdbx_strand_id
1 'polypeptide(L)'
;MNELTGIRKCISLPDEEMDLIRSEERLSKALEDLMDVCRRYQNALKEKAELESEYAAIRFSLFSVLEEMKRIAIQISGMIEYAKMKNIEIPDSLLRSASYITERYMITRTD
;
A
#
# COMPACT_ATOMS: atom_id res chain seq x y z
N MET A 1 -0.69 -3.22 -35.34
CA MET A 1 -2.12 -3.59 -35.14
C MET A 1 -2.39 -4.50 -33.91
N ASN A 2 -1.44 -4.69 -32.98
CA ASN A 2 -1.62 -5.60 -31.82
C ASN A 2 -2.00 -4.91 -30.49
N GLU A 3 -2.15 -3.58 -30.46
CA GLU A 3 -2.40 -2.82 -29.21
C GLU A 3 -3.90 -2.59 -28.91
N LEU A 4 -4.81 -3.00 -29.80
CA LEU A 4 -6.25 -2.73 -29.70
C LEU A 4 -7.05 -3.78 -28.92
N THR A 5 -6.45 -4.89 -28.53
CA THR A 5 -7.14 -6.00 -27.83
C THR A 5 -7.57 -5.64 -26.41
N GLY A 6 -6.86 -4.74 -25.72
CA GLY A 6 -7.21 -4.30 -24.36
C GLY A 6 -8.38 -3.31 -24.31
N ILE A 7 -8.47 -2.40 -25.28
CA ILE A 7 -9.46 -1.31 -25.32
C ILE A 7 -10.79 -1.78 -25.94
N ARG A 8 -10.77 -2.80 -26.81
CA ARG A 8 -11.99 -3.43 -27.39
C ARG A 8 -13.00 -3.94 -26.35
N LYS A 9 -12.60 -4.18 -25.09
CA LYS A 9 -13.53 -4.57 -24.03
C LYS A 9 -14.35 -3.40 -23.46
N CYS A 10 -13.90 -2.16 -23.62
CA CYS A 10 -14.62 -0.99 -23.10
C CYS A 10 -15.68 -0.47 -24.08
N ILE A 11 -15.53 -0.75 -25.38
CA ILE A 11 -16.42 -0.33 -26.44
C ILE A 11 -16.60 -1.55 -27.37
N SER A 12 -17.52 -2.44 -27.01
CA SER A 12 -17.89 -3.59 -27.85
C SER A 12 -19.03 -3.16 -28.76
N LEU A 13 -18.70 -2.67 -29.95
CA LEU A 13 -19.67 -2.33 -30.98
C LEU A 13 -19.74 -3.46 -32.02
N PRO A 14 -20.93 -3.80 -32.54
CA PRO A 14 -21.07 -4.68 -33.69
C PRO A 14 -20.29 -4.16 -34.90
N ASP A 15 -19.80 -5.06 -35.77
CA ASP A 15 -19.02 -4.67 -36.95
C ASP A 15 -19.82 -3.73 -37.88
N GLU A 16 -21.14 -3.91 -37.97
CA GLU A 16 -22.06 -3.06 -38.73
C GLU A 16 -22.12 -1.61 -38.22
N GLU A 17 -22.08 -1.41 -36.90
CA GLU A 17 -22.04 -0.08 -36.28
C GLU A 17 -20.66 0.58 -36.45
N MET A 18 -19.60 -0.22 -36.40
CA MET A 18 -18.23 0.24 -36.65
C MET A 18 -18.06 0.75 -38.08
N ASP A 19 -18.67 0.09 -39.06
CA ASP A 19 -18.63 0.52 -40.46
C ASP A 19 -19.43 1.81 -40.69
N LEU A 20 -20.58 1.96 -40.04
CA LEU A 20 -21.33 3.23 -40.03
C LEU A 20 -20.52 4.39 -39.41
N ILE A 21 -19.88 4.15 -38.26
CA ILE A 21 -19.08 5.17 -37.58
C ILE A 21 -17.87 5.59 -38.43
N ARG A 22 -17.24 4.64 -39.13
CA ARG A 22 -16.12 4.91 -40.04
C ARG A 22 -16.55 5.63 -41.31
N SER A 23 -17.80 5.46 -41.73
CA SER A 23 -18.35 6.12 -42.92
C SER A 23 -18.59 7.63 -42.71
N GLU A 24 -18.69 8.07 -41.45
CA GLU A 24 -18.90 9.48 -41.09
C GLU A 24 -17.69 10.05 -40.33
N GLU A 25 -17.00 11.01 -40.93
CA GLU A 25 -15.76 11.60 -40.40
C GLU A 25 -15.90 12.16 -38.97
N ARG A 26 -17.06 12.75 -38.65
CA ARG A 26 -17.34 13.28 -37.30
C ARG A 26 -17.46 12.17 -36.27
N LEU A 27 -18.16 11.08 -36.60
CA LEU A 27 -18.33 9.94 -35.70
C LEU A 27 -17.01 9.19 -35.52
N SER A 28 -16.25 9.01 -36.60
CA SER A 28 -14.92 8.40 -36.54
C SER A 28 -14.00 9.17 -35.59
N LYS A 29 -13.95 10.50 -35.71
CA LYS A 29 -13.14 11.35 -34.82
C LYS A 29 -13.60 11.28 -33.36
N ALA A 30 -14.91 11.32 -33.12
CA ALA A 30 -15.46 11.22 -31.77
C ALA A 30 -15.14 9.86 -31.11
N LEU A 31 -15.12 8.77 -31.90
CA LEU A 31 -14.73 7.45 -31.42
C LEU A 31 -13.23 7.39 -31.08
N GLU A 32 -12.37 8.00 -31.89
CA GLU A 32 -10.93 8.10 -31.61
C GLU A 32 -10.67 8.86 -30.30
N ASP A 33 -11.30 10.02 -30.12
CA ASP A 33 -11.20 10.82 -28.89
C ASP A 33 -11.67 10.01 -27.67
N LEU A 34 -12.77 9.28 -27.79
CA LEU A 34 -13.29 8.42 -26.73
C LEU A 34 -12.30 7.29 -26.39
N MET A 35 -11.72 6.64 -27.39
CA MET A 35 -10.71 5.60 -27.19
C MET A 35 -9.46 6.11 -26.48
N ASP A 36 -9.03 7.33 -26.82
CA ASP A 36 -7.90 7.99 -26.16
C ASP A 36 -8.20 8.31 -24.69
N VAL A 37 -9.40 8.80 -24.38
CA VAL A 37 -9.84 9.02 -22.99
C VAL A 37 -9.89 7.69 -22.24
N CYS A 38 -10.46 6.63 -22.81
CA CYS A 38 -10.49 5.30 -22.21
C CYS A 38 -9.08 4.78 -21.93
N ARG A 39 -8.12 4.99 -22.85
CA ARG A 39 -6.72 4.60 -22.67
C ARG A 39 -6.08 5.34 -21.51
N ARG A 40 -6.26 6.66 -21.42
CA ARG A 40 -5.75 7.48 -20.30
C ARG A 40 -6.33 7.01 -18.97
N TYR A 41 -7.63 6.74 -18.93
CA TYR A 41 -8.30 6.26 -17.71
C TYR A 41 -7.80 4.86 -17.31
N GLN A 42 -7.62 3.96 -18.26
CA GLN A 42 -7.07 2.63 -17.99
C GLN A 42 -5.64 2.69 -17.44
N ASN A 43 -4.81 3.59 -17.98
CA ASN A 43 -3.46 3.80 -17.46
C ASN A 43 -3.48 4.38 -16.04
N ALA A 44 -4.33 5.38 -15.78
CA ALA A 44 -4.50 5.94 -14.44
C ALA A 44 -5.00 4.91 -13.41
N LEU A 45 -5.89 4.00 -13.82
CA LEU A 45 -6.33 2.89 -12.96
C LEU A 45 -5.21 1.90 -12.62
N LYS A 46 -4.32 1.61 -13.58
CA LYS A 46 -3.16 0.76 -13.34
C LYS A 46 -2.19 1.42 -12.36
N GLU A 47 -1.86 2.68 -12.60
CA GLU A 47 -0.95 3.46 -11.76
C GLU A 47 -1.51 3.60 -10.33
N LYS A 48 -2.82 3.83 -10.20
CA LYS A 48 -3.50 3.81 -8.90
C LYS A 48 -3.37 2.45 -8.20
N ALA A 49 -3.59 1.35 -8.92
CA ALA A 49 -3.51 0.01 -8.34
C ALA A 49 -2.07 -0.34 -7.89
N GLU A 50 -1.06 0.10 -8.64
CA GLU A 50 0.35 -0.04 -8.26
C GLU A 50 0.66 0.74 -6.97
N LEU A 51 0.25 2.00 -6.89
CA LEU A 51 0.41 2.82 -5.69
C LEU A 51 -0.32 2.24 -4.47
N GLU A 52 -1.54 1.72 -4.64
CA GLU A 52 -2.28 1.05 -3.57
C GLU A 52 -1.54 -0.22 -3.09
N SER A 53 -0.92 -0.97 -4.00
CA SER A 53 -0.11 -2.13 -3.66
C SER A 53 1.15 -1.75 -2.88
N GLU A 54 1.88 -0.73 -3.32
CA GLU A 54 3.06 -0.21 -2.62
C GLU A 54 2.70 0.32 -1.22
N TYR A 55 1.61 1.09 -1.11
CA TYR A 55 1.12 1.58 0.16
C TYR A 55 0.77 0.43 1.12
N ALA A 56 0.11 -0.62 0.63
CA ALA A 56 -0.20 -1.80 1.44
C ALA A 56 1.07 -2.51 1.92
N ALA A 57 2.09 -2.64 1.07
CA ALA A 57 3.37 -3.24 1.43
C ALA A 57 4.10 -2.42 2.51
N ILE A 58 4.17 -1.09 2.35
CA ILE A 58 4.77 -0.18 3.34
C ILE A 58 4.01 -0.28 4.67
N ARG A 59 2.67 -0.23 4.64
CA ARG A 59 1.85 -0.34 5.85
C ARG A 59 2.09 -1.66 6.58
N PHE A 60 2.16 -2.77 5.85
CA PHE A 60 2.45 -4.08 6.43
C PHE A 60 3.84 -4.13 7.06
N SER A 61 4.86 -3.60 6.35
CA SER A 61 6.23 -3.51 6.86
C SER A 61 6.30 -2.69 8.15
N LEU A 62 5.68 -1.51 8.19
CA LEU A 62 5.61 -0.66 9.39
C LEU A 62 4.93 -1.38 10.55
N PHE A 63 3.83 -2.08 10.30
CA PHE A 63 3.14 -2.86 11.33
C PHE A 63 4.03 -3.98 11.89
N SER A 64 4.74 -4.70 11.02
CA SER A 64 5.69 -5.74 11.44
C SER A 64 6.81 -5.20 12.31
N VAL A 65 7.37 -4.04 11.95
CA VAL A 65 8.42 -3.39 12.75
C VAL A 65 7.89 -2.95 14.11
N LEU A 66 6.65 -2.41 14.18
CA LEU A 66 6.04 -2.02 15.44
C LEU A 66 5.80 -3.22 16.37
N GLU A 67 5.32 -4.35 15.84
CA GLU A 67 5.16 -5.58 16.62
C GLU A 67 6.51 -6.14 17.12
N GLU A 68 7.57 -6.03 16.33
CA GLU A 68 8.91 -6.41 16.76
C GLU A 68 9.43 -5.50 17.87
N MET A 69 9.24 -4.17 17.76
CA MET A 69 9.62 -3.21 18.81
C MET A 69 8.87 -3.48 20.12
N LYS A 70 7.59 -3.86 20.06
CA LYS A 70 6.81 -4.28 21.22
C LYS A 70 7.38 -5.54 21.87
N ARG A 71 7.79 -6.53 21.07
CA ARG A 71 8.44 -7.76 21.57
C ARG A 71 9.75 -7.44 22.28
N ILE A 72 10.58 -6.59 21.70
CA ILE A 72 11.85 -6.14 22.30
C ILE A 72 11.59 -5.42 23.62
N ALA A 73 10.60 -4.52 23.67
CA ALA A 73 10.22 -3.84 24.91
C ALA A 73 9.84 -4.81 26.03
N ILE A 74 9.05 -5.85 25.73
CA ILE A 74 8.69 -6.91 26.69
C ILE A 74 9.94 -7.65 27.19
N GLN A 75 10.88 -7.98 26.30
CA GLN A 75 12.12 -8.65 26.66
C GLN A 75 12.98 -7.79 27.59
N ILE A 76 13.15 -6.51 27.27
CA ILE A 76 13.88 -5.55 28.11
C ILE A 76 13.24 -5.46 29.50
N SER A 77 11.90 -5.37 29.57
CA SER A 77 11.18 -5.36 30.84
C SER A 77 11.46 -6.64 31.65
N GLY A 78 11.41 -7.81 31.02
CA GLY A 78 11.72 -9.09 31.66
C GLY A 78 13.16 -9.19 32.16
N MET A 79 14.12 -8.65 31.41
CA MET A 79 15.54 -8.63 31.80
C MET A 79 15.78 -7.72 33.01
N ILE A 80 15.12 -6.56 33.08
CA ILE A 80 15.21 -5.67 34.24
C ILE A 80 14.67 -6.35 35.49
N GLU A 81 13.48 -6.96 35.39
CA GLU A 81 12.90 -7.69 36.53
C GLU A 81 13.78 -8.86 36.96
N TYR A 82 14.34 -9.61 36.02
CA TYR A 82 15.30 -10.67 36.33
C TYR A 82 16.54 -10.15 37.06
N ALA A 83 17.13 -9.04 36.60
CA ALA A 83 18.30 -8.45 37.24
C ALA A 83 17.99 -7.95 38.66
N LYS A 84 16.81 -7.34 38.88
CA LYS A 84 16.32 -6.98 40.23
C LYS A 84 16.20 -8.21 41.13
N MET A 85 15.59 -9.30 40.65
CA MET A 85 15.47 -10.55 41.41
C MET A 85 16.82 -11.17 41.80
N LYS A 86 17.88 -10.89 41.01
CA LYS A 86 19.24 -11.37 41.26
C LYS A 86 20.12 -10.35 41.99
N ASN A 87 19.58 -9.20 42.39
CA ASN A 87 20.34 -8.07 42.97
C ASN A 87 21.54 -7.65 42.10
N ILE A 88 21.39 -7.73 40.77
CA ILE A 88 22.38 -7.25 39.82
C ILE A 88 22.18 -5.74 39.66
N GLU A 89 23.25 -4.97 39.85
CA GLU A 89 23.23 -3.53 39.69
C GLU A 89 23.13 -3.15 38.21
N ILE A 90 22.15 -2.31 37.86
CA ILE A 90 21.90 -1.84 36.49
C ILE A 90 22.21 -0.34 36.43
N PRO A 91 23.09 0.11 35.53
CA PRO A 91 23.36 1.53 35.34
C PRO A 91 22.09 2.36 35.06
N ASP A 92 21.99 3.53 35.70
CA ASP A 92 20.84 4.44 35.55
C ASP A 92 20.59 4.92 34.10
N SER A 93 21.64 4.96 33.27
CA SER A 93 21.51 5.27 31.84
C SER A 93 20.77 4.17 31.07
N LEU A 94 20.99 2.90 31.44
CA LEU A 94 20.30 1.76 30.85
C LEU A 94 18.86 1.65 31.35
N LEU A 95 18.62 1.91 32.64
CA LEU A 95 17.27 1.98 33.19
C LEU A 95 16.41 3.04 32.49
N ARG A 96 16.94 4.27 32.32
CA ARG A 96 16.23 5.34 31.59
C ARG A 96 15.91 4.96 30.15
N SER A 97 16.87 4.37 29.45
CA SER A 97 16.70 3.93 28.06
C SER A 97 15.66 2.83 27.95
N ALA A 98 15.68 1.88 28.87
CA ALA A 98 14.71 0.81 28.94
C ALA A 98 13.30 1.31 29.25
N SER A 99 13.14 2.18 30.26
CA SER A 99 11.86 2.82 30.59
C SER A 99 11.26 3.52 29.38
N TYR A 100 12.06 4.30 28.66
CA TYR A 100 11.63 4.99 27.44
C TYR A 100 11.14 4.02 26.36
N ILE A 101 11.87 2.94 26.09
CA ILE A 101 11.47 1.92 25.10
C ILE A 101 10.19 1.20 25.57
N THR A 102 10.10 0.82 26.85
CA THR A 102 8.93 0.13 27.37
C THR A 102 7.68 0.99 27.34
N GLU A 103 7.76 2.25 27.79
CA GLU A 103 6.60 3.16 27.79
C GLU A 103 6.10 3.45 26.38
N ARG A 104 7.04 3.66 25.44
CA ARG A 104 6.71 4.05 24.06
C ARG A 104 6.12 2.92 23.22
N TYR A 105 6.50 1.67 23.48
CA TYR A 105 6.13 0.52 22.64
C TYR A 105 5.26 -0.54 23.33
N MET A 106 5.08 -0.50 24.66
CA MET A 106 4.13 -1.38 25.35
C MET A 106 2.69 -0.85 25.34
N ILE A 107 2.47 0.47 25.23
CA ILE A 107 1.12 1.06 25.21
C ILE A 107 0.66 1.25 23.77
N THR A 108 -0.07 0.27 23.23
CA THR A 108 -1.03 0.46 22.12
C THR A 108 -2.04 -0.70 22.10
N ARG A 109 -2.97 -0.67 23.06
CA ARG A 109 -4.35 -1.16 22.90
C ARG A 109 -5.25 -0.17 23.62
N THR A 110 -5.47 0.97 22.98
CA THR A 110 -6.77 1.63 23.09
C THR A 110 -7.64 0.86 22.11
N ASP A 111 -8.46 -0.02 22.66
CA ASP A 111 -9.52 -0.72 21.91
C ASP A 111 -10.42 0.27 21.16
#